data_AF-A0A955AT72-F1
#
_entry.id   AF-A0A955AT72-F1
#
_cell.length_a   1.000
_cell.length_b   1.000
_cell.length_c   1.000
_cell.angle_alpha   90.00
_cell.angle_beta   90.00
_cell.angle_gamma   90.00
#
_symmetry.space_group_name_H-M   'P 1'
#
loop_
_entity.id
_entity.type
_entity.pdbx_description
1 polymer ?
#
loop_
_entity_poly.entity_id
_entity_poly.type
_entity_poly.pdbx_seq_one_letter_code
_entity_poly.pdbx_strand_id
1 'polypeptide(L)'
;MKPGFVKRAVRIVGLLGFVAVCLIRNPSVDDLESISQLVREPSGVQTRNDAQLLSGWLDQVENSWEVGKNHDHVKSAFESVISQARISTVRIFQGDRQIAMGTIVDRDGIILTKASEVEGKSLICQFHDGSKRRAKVMEADRNTDLALLRVRASNLVPVKWDASGELSLGSILATP
;
A
#
# COMPACT_ATOMS: atom_id res chain seq x y z
N MET A 1 -1.21 -34.82 -8.43
CA MET A 1 -2.43 -34.24 -7.80
C MET A 1 -2.19 -34.09 -6.31
N LYS A 2 -2.10 -32.84 -5.83
CA LYS A 2 -2.11 -32.36 -4.43
C LYS A 2 -2.29 -30.82 -4.48
N PRO A 3 -2.82 -30.18 -3.43
CA PRO A 3 -4.17 -29.63 -3.44
C PRO A 3 -4.25 -28.16 -3.86
N GLY A 4 -5.44 -27.80 -4.35
CA GLY A 4 -5.80 -26.47 -4.84
C GLY A 4 -5.64 -25.38 -3.80
N PHE A 5 -5.03 -24.28 -4.26
CA PHE A 5 -4.96 -23.01 -3.58
C PHE A 5 -6.38 -22.52 -3.27
N VAL A 6 -6.72 -22.48 -1.99
CA VAL A 6 -8.03 -22.00 -1.51
C VAL A 6 -8.12 -20.50 -1.82
N LYS A 7 -9.02 -20.14 -2.74
CA LYS A 7 -9.30 -18.75 -3.11
C LYS A 7 -9.75 -17.96 -1.88
N ARG A 8 -8.89 -17.09 -1.34
CA ARG A 8 -9.30 -15.97 -0.50
C ARG A 8 -9.20 -14.71 -1.36
N ALA A 9 -10.32 -14.01 -1.53
CA ALA A 9 -10.41 -12.83 -2.39
C ALA A 9 -9.62 -11.67 -1.79
N VAL A 10 -8.62 -11.18 -2.52
CA VAL A 10 -7.86 -9.96 -2.22
C VAL A 10 -8.35 -8.88 -3.18
N ARG A 11 -8.84 -7.74 -2.66
CA ARG A 11 -9.21 -6.57 -3.47
C ARG A 11 -8.28 -5.41 -3.10
N ILE A 12 -7.35 -5.09 -3.99
CA ILE A 12 -6.44 -3.94 -3.84
C ILE A 12 -7.15 -2.72 -4.44
N VAL A 13 -7.51 -1.74 -3.62
CA VAL A 13 -7.99 -0.43 -4.10
C VAL A 13 -6.77 0.48 -4.20
N GLY A 14 -6.32 0.77 -5.42
CA GLY A 14 -5.18 1.64 -5.68
C GLY A 14 -5.58 2.96 -6.33
N LEU A 15 -5.15 4.07 -5.74
CA LEU A 15 -4.93 5.33 -6.45
C LEU A 15 -3.41 5.53 -6.51
N LEU A 16 -2.87 5.63 -7.73
CA LEU A 16 -1.48 6.01 -8.05
C LEU A 16 -0.38 5.51 -7.08
N GLY A 17 0.22 4.36 -7.40
CA GLY A 17 1.62 4.08 -7.02
C GLY A 17 1.93 3.38 -5.69
N PHE A 18 0.94 2.98 -4.89
CA PHE A 18 1.19 2.26 -3.63
C PHE A 18 0.44 0.93 -3.55
N VAL A 19 1.15 -0.15 -3.17
CA VAL A 19 0.56 -1.46 -2.88
C VAL A 19 0.34 -1.56 -1.38
N ALA A 20 -0.92 -1.45 -0.94
CA ALA A 20 -1.38 -1.99 0.33
C ALA A 20 -2.28 -3.19 0.00
N VAL A 21 -1.82 -4.41 0.32
CA VAL A 21 -2.66 -5.61 0.25
C VAL A 21 -3.54 -5.61 1.50
N CYS A 22 -4.77 -5.12 1.38
CA CYS A 22 -5.78 -5.16 2.44
C CYS A 22 -6.88 -6.17 2.06
N LEU A 23 -7.17 -7.14 2.92
CA LEU A 23 -8.29 -8.07 2.76
C LEU A 23 -9.55 -7.40 3.34
N ILE A 24 -10.38 -6.80 2.49
CA ILE A 24 -11.67 -6.20 2.90
C ILE A 24 -12.82 -7.04 2.32
N ARG A 25 -13.71 -7.53 3.18
CA ARG A 25 -15.02 -8.08 2.79
C ARG A 25 -15.94 -6.93 2.35
N ASN A 26 -16.63 -7.09 1.21
CA ASN A 26 -17.61 -6.12 0.69
C ASN A 26 -18.72 -5.82 1.72
N PRO A 27 -19.05 -4.54 2.02
CA PRO A 27 -20.32 -4.19 2.65
C PRO A 27 -21.48 -4.20 1.64
N SER A 28 -22.69 -4.44 2.11
CA SER A 28 -23.94 -4.47 1.33
C SER A 28 -24.46 -3.06 1.00
N VAL A 29 -25.31 -2.98 -0.04
CA VAL A 29 -25.84 -1.74 -0.63
C VAL A 29 -26.68 -0.90 0.35
N ASP A 30 -27.12 -1.49 1.46
CA ASP A 30 -28.01 -0.84 2.44
C ASP A 30 -27.33 0.26 3.29
N ASP A 31 -25.99 0.31 3.35
CA ASP A 31 -25.25 1.28 4.20
C ASP A 31 -25.15 2.70 3.61
N LEU A 32 -25.50 2.90 2.33
CA LEU A 32 -25.28 4.17 1.61
C LEU A 32 -26.47 5.16 1.70
N GLU A 33 -27.67 4.69 2.04
CA GLU A 33 -28.87 5.53 2.17
C GLU A 33 -28.84 6.41 3.43
N SER A 34 -28.13 5.98 4.49
CA SER A 34 -28.12 6.66 5.80
C SER A 34 -27.25 7.94 5.85
N ILE A 35 -26.36 8.15 4.87
CA ILE A 35 -25.44 9.30 4.85
C ILE A 35 -26.13 10.56 4.28
N SER A 36 -27.16 10.38 3.44
CA SER A 36 -27.88 11.50 2.82
C SER A 36 -28.70 12.34 3.82
N GLN A 37 -29.10 11.77 4.96
CA GLN A 37 -29.93 12.44 5.96
C GLN A 37 -29.15 13.34 6.94
N LEU A 38 -27.82 13.33 6.89
CA LEU A 38 -26.95 14.04 7.84
C LEU A 38 -26.42 15.38 7.33
N VAL A 39 -26.71 15.75 6.08
CA VAL A 39 -26.30 17.04 5.49
C VAL A 39 -27.46 18.03 5.62
N ARG A 40 -27.40 18.91 6.64
CA ARG A 40 -28.26 20.11 6.69
C ARG A 40 -27.52 21.27 6.02
N GLU A 41 -28.17 21.94 5.07
CA GLU A 41 -27.65 23.19 4.52
C GLU A 41 -27.82 24.35 5.54
N PRO A 42 -26.77 25.14 5.81
CA PRO A 42 -26.90 26.31 6.66
C PRO A 42 -27.59 27.45 5.91
N SER A 43 -28.75 27.88 6.41
CA SER A 43 -29.46 29.07 5.95
C SER A 43 -28.83 30.34 6.53
N GLY A 44 -28.35 31.23 5.65
CA GLY A 44 -28.11 32.64 5.94
C GLY A 44 -26.75 32.97 6.57
N VAL A 45 -25.82 33.47 5.75
CA VAL A 45 -24.61 34.17 6.23
C VAL A 45 -24.55 35.54 5.56
N GLN A 46 -24.65 36.60 6.37
CA GLN A 46 -24.36 37.98 5.94
C GLN A 46 -22.85 38.17 5.83
N THR A 47 -22.37 38.63 4.68
CA THR A 47 -20.94 38.87 4.43
C THR A 47 -20.47 40.14 5.11
N ARG A 48 -19.68 40.01 6.19
CA ARG A 48 -18.70 41.04 6.57
C ARG A 48 -17.47 40.88 5.68
N ASN A 49 -16.77 41.99 5.45
CA ASN A 49 -15.60 42.01 4.57
C ASN A 49 -14.42 41.39 5.32
N ASP A 50 -14.45 40.06 5.42
CA ASP A 50 -13.60 39.23 6.27
C ASP A 50 -12.23 38.91 5.61
N ALA A 51 -11.93 39.50 4.45
CA ALA A 51 -10.72 39.22 3.69
C ALA A 51 -9.42 39.45 4.50
N GLN A 52 -9.41 40.41 5.42
CA GLN A 52 -8.26 40.69 6.30
C GLN A 52 -8.17 39.79 7.54
N LEU A 53 -9.30 39.24 8.00
CA LEU A 53 -9.32 38.25 9.09
C LEU A 53 -8.98 36.85 8.54
N LEU A 54 -9.42 36.57 7.31
CA LEU A 54 -9.13 35.34 6.58
C LEU A 54 -7.68 35.24 6.15
N SER A 55 -6.98 36.34 5.84
CA SER A 55 -5.57 36.26 5.42
C SER A 55 -4.67 35.78 6.56
N GLY A 56 -4.87 36.27 7.79
CA GLY A 56 -4.14 35.78 8.96
C GLY A 56 -4.50 34.34 9.33
N TRP A 57 -5.76 33.95 9.15
CA TRP A 57 -6.20 32.56 9.35
C TRP A 57 -5.67 31.63 8.26
N LEU A 58 -5.59 32.07 7.00
CA LEU A 58 -5.04 31.29 5.88
C LEU A 58 -3.52 31.11 6.00
N ASP A 59 -2.77 32.15 6.38
CA ASP A 59 -1.32 32.04 6.64
C ASP A 59 -1.02 31.08 7.79
N GLN A 60 -1.89 31.07 8.81
CA GLN A 60 -1.75 30.22 9.98
C GLN A 60 -2.28 28.80 9.71
N VAL A 61 -3.29 28.63 8.87
CA VAL A 61 -3.77 27.32 8.40
C VAL A 61 -2.75 26.73 7.43
N GLU A 62 -2.20 27.46 6.45
CA GLU A 62 -1.19 26.94 5.52
C GLU A 62 0.08 26.45 6.23
N ASN A 63 0.47 27.09 7.35
CA ASN A 63 1.67 26.73 8.11
C ASN A 63 1.42 25.88 9.38
N SER A 64 0.17 25.54 9.72
CA SER A 64 -0.14 24.67 10.89
C SER A 64 -0.30 23.19 10.57
N TRP A 65 -0.11 22.79 9.30
CA TRP A 65 -0.14 21.38 8.85
C TRP A 65 1.23 20.71 8.75
N GLU A 66 2.28 21.25 9.37
CA GLU A 66 3.67 20.80 9.17
C GLU A 66 4.03 19.38 9.71
N VAL A 67 3.04 18.57 10.11
CA VAL A 67 3.24 17.12 10.31
C VAL A 67 2.34 16.35 9.35
N GLY A 68 2.64 16.48 8.05
CA GLY A 68 2.04 15.62 7.02
C GLY A 68 2.43 14.14 7.22
N LYS A 69 1.68 13.23 6.61
CA LYS A 69 1.91 11.76 6.71
C LYS A 69 3.32 11.31 6.32
N ASN A 70 4.04 12.13 5.54
CA ASN A 70 5.39 11.88 5.07
C ASN A 70 6.47 12.67 5.81
N HIS A 71 6.09 13.44 6.84
CA HIS A 71 7.02 14.23 7.63
C HIS A 71 7.97 13.31 8.39
N ASP A 72 9.23 13.72 8.53
CA ASP A 72 10.29 12.84 9.04
C ASP A 72 10.03 12.40 10.49
N HIS A 73 9.39 13.25 11.29
CA HIS A 73 8.95 12.89 12.65
C HIS A 73 7.94 11.74 12.65
N VAL A 74 7.03 11.68 11.66
CA VAL A 74 6.07 10.58 11.50
C VAL A 74 6.80 9.31 11.08
N LYS A 75 7.65 9.38 10.05
CA LYS A 75 8.42 8.21 9.58
C LYS A 75 9.29 7.63 10.70
N SER A 76 9.97 8.49 11.44
CA SER A 76 10.84 8.09 12.56
C SER A 76 10.06 7.37 13.66
N ALA A 77 8.81 7.77 13.92
CA ALA A 77 7.95 7.09 14.90
C ALA A 77 7.59 5.65 14.47
N PHE A 78 7.53 5.36 13.17
CA PHE A 78 7.20 4.04 12.63
C PHE A 78 8.42 3.18 12.28
N GLU A 79 9.63 3.73 12.30
CA GLU A 79 10.87 3.07 11.86
C GLU A 79 11.07 1.68 12.49
N SER A 80 10.87 1.60 13.81
CA SER A 80 11.02 0.33 14.55
C SER A 80 10.02 -0.73 14.07
N VAL A 81 8.78 -0.34 13.79
CA VAL A 81 7.68 -1.21 13.38
C VAL A 81 7.86 -1.69 11.93
N ILE A 82 8.32 -0.82 11.03
CA ILE A 82 8.50 -1.16 9.62
C ILE A 82 9.83 -1.87 9.33
N SER A 83 10.80 -1.80 10.23
CA SER A 83 12.14 -2.40 10.06
C SER A 83 12.09 -3.87 9.65
N GLN A 84 11.19 -4.65 10.25
CA GLN A 84 11.00 -6.07 9.93
C GLN A 84 10.32 -6.27 8.57
N ALA A 85 9.30 -5.47 8.27
CA ALA A 85 8.62 -5.51 6.97
C ALA A 85 9.57 -5.16 5.82
N ARG A 86 10.52 -4.24 6.06
CA ARG A 86 11.55 -3.83 5.09
C ARG A 86 12.43 -4.99 4.63
N ILE A 87 12.76 -5.94 5.52
CA ILE A 87 13.59 -7.11 5.19
C ILE A 87 12.88 -8.00 4.15
N SER A 88 11.56 -8.14 4.28
CA SER A 88 10.72 -8.93 3.37
C SER A 88 10.22 -8.16 2.15
N THR A 89 10.66 -6.92 1.97
CA THR A 89 10.23 -6.03 0.89
C THR A 89 11.34 -5.90 -0.15
N VAL A 90 10.98 -5.98 -1.43
CA VAL A 90 11.92 -5.84 -2.55
C VAL A 90 11.50 -4.70 -3.48
N ARG A 91 12.49 -4.03 -4.05
CA ARG A 91 12.27 -3.08 -5.15
C ARG A 91 12.45 -3.80 -6.48
N ILE A 92 11.56 -3.57 -7.43
CA ILE A 92 11.56 -4.23 -8.74
C ILE A 92 11.87 -3.20 -9.82
N PHE A 93 12.86 -3.49 -10.64
CA PHE A 93 13.39 -2.61 -11.69
C PHE A 93 13.24 -3.21 -13.08
N GLN A 94 13.04 -2.33 -14.06
CA GLN A 94 13.24 -2.59 -15.48
C GLN A 94 14.35 -1.65 -15.97
N GLY A 95 15.53 -2.19 -16.26
CA GLY A 95 16.73 -1.37 -16.42
C GLY A 95 17.03 -0.63 -15.12
N ASP A 96 17.17 0.69 -15.20
CA ASP A 96 17.44 1.55 -14.04
C ASP A 96 16.16 2.16 -13.41
N ARG A 97 14.99 1.94 -14.02
CA ARG A 97 13.72 2.46 -13.52
C ARG A 97 13.09 1.49 -12.53
N GLN A 98 12.83 1.93 -11.31
CA GLN A 98 11.96 1.21 -10.38
C GLN A 98 10.53 1.25 -10.92
N ILE A 99 9.92 0.07 -11.08
CA ILE A 99 8.59 -0.09 -11.66
C ILE A 99 7.56 -0.64 -10.65
N ALA A 100 8.02 -1.32 -9.60
CA ALA A 100 7.14 -1.90 -8.59
C ALA A 100 7.88 -2.18 -7.28
N MET A 101 7.09 -2.53 -6.27
CA MET A 101 7.52 -3.18 -5.05
C MET A 101 7.05 -4.64 -5.06
N GLY A 102 7.78 -5.51 -4.37
CA GLY A 102 7.39 -6.90 -4.16
C GLY A 102 7.53 -7.31 -2.71
N THR A 103 6.86 -8.40 -2.35
CA THR A 103 6.90 -9.00 -1.01
C THR A 103 7.48 -10.41 -1.11
N ILE A 104 8.49 -10.72 -0.32
CA ILE A 104 9.04 -12.07 -0.20
C ILE A 104 8.02 -12.92 0.55
N VAL A 105 7.54 -13.99 -0.10
CA VAL A 105 6.51 -14.88 0.50
C VAL A 105 7.04 -16.28 0.81
N ASP A 106 8.28 -16.57 0.42
CA ASP A 106 8.96 -17.83 0.73
C ASP A 106 10.49 -17.66 0.80
N ARG A 107 11.16 -18.57 1.55
CA ARG A 107 12.60 -18.56 1.79
C ARG A 107 13.42 -18.87 0.53
N ASP A 108 12.81 -19.54 -0.45
CA ASP A 108 13.48 -20.02 -1.67
C ASP A 108 13.32 -19.07 -2.87
N GLY A 109 12.98 -17.80 -2.63
CA GLY A 109 13.00 -16.79 -3.68
C GLY A 109 11.70 -16.62 -4.44
N ILE A 110 10.54 -16.86 -3.82
CA ILE A 110 9.25 -16.41 -4.35
C ILE A 110 8.92 -15.02 -3.84
N ILE A 111 8.55 -14.14 -4.78
CA ILE A 111 8.16 -12.76 -4.51
C ILE A 111 6.77 -12.52 -5.11
N LEU A 112 5.84 -11.97 -4.33
CA LEU A 112 4.53 -11.52 -4.78
C LEU A 112 4.59 -10.04 -5.21
N THR A 113 3.93 -9.69 -6.31
CA THR A 113 3.84 -8.32 -6.84
C THR A 113 2.54 -8.14 -7.62
N LYS A 114 2.29 -6.90 -8.07
CA LYS A 114 1.23 -6.58 -9.03
C LYS A 114 1.59 -7.07 -10.44
N ALA A 115 0.67 -7.74 -11.13
CA ALA A 115 0.92 -8.36 -12.45
C ALA A 115 1.12 -7.32 -13.57
N SER A 116 0.27 -6.29 -13.61
CA SER A 116 0.30 -5.22 -14.62
C SER A 116 1.65 -4.50 -14.69
N GLU A 117 2.39 -4.49 -13.58
CA GLU A 117 3.68 -3.82 -13.50
C GLU A 117 4.83 -4.66 -14.07
N VAL A 118 4.68 -5.98 -14.19
CA VAL A 118 5.83 -6.89 -14.41
C VAL A 118 5.72 -7.80 -15.63
N GLU A 119 4.51 -8.06 -16.14
CA GLU A 119 4.32 -8.92 -17.31
C GLU A 119 5.10 -8.41 -18.54
N GLY A 120 5.76 -9.33 -19.25
CA GLY A 120 6.50 -9.03 -20.48
C GLY A 120 7.82 -8.24 -20.30
N LYS A 121 8.25 -7.97 -19.06
CA LYS A 121 9.43 -7.13 -18.77
C LYS A 121 10.63 -7.97 -18.30
N SER A 122 11.83 -7.45 -18.54
CA SER A 122 13.07 -7.97 -17.93
C SER A 122 13.23 -7.36 -16.55
N LEU A 123 13.17 -8.19 -15.51
CA LEU A 123 13.06 -7.75 -14.12
C LEU A 123 14.36 -7.95 -13.34
N ILE A 124 14.70 -6.95 -12.52
CA ILE A 124 15.73 -7.04 -11.48
C ILE A 124 15.08 -6.72 -10.14
N CYS A 125 15.20 -7.63 -9.18
CA CYS A 125 14.80 -7.40 -7.80
C CYS A 125 16.00 -6.93 -6.98
N GLN A 126 15.84 -5.83 -6.24
CA GLN A 126 16.79 -5.36 -5.24
C GLN A 126 16.24 -5.63 -3.84
N PHE A 127 17.05 -6.30 -3.02
CA PHE A 127 16.71 -6.70 -1.65
C PHE A 127 17.11 -5.62 -0.64
N HIS A 128 16.71 -5.80 0.62
CA HIS A 128 16.99 -4.86 1.71
C HIS A 128 18.50 -4.64 1.96
N ASP A 129 19.33 -5.63 1.64
CA ASP A 129 20.80 -5.62 1.74
C ASP A 129 21.47 -4.90 0.55
N GLY A 130 20.67 -4.40 -0.39
CA GLY A 130 21.13 -3.73 -1.61
C GLY A 130 21.48 -4.69 -2.75
N SER A 131 21.54 -6.01 -2.50
CA SER A 131 21.85 -7.00 -3.52
C SER A 131 20.79 -7.02 -4.62
N LYS A 132 21.23 -7.25 -5.86
CA LYS A 132 20.36 -7.32 -7.04
C LYS A 132 20.36 -8.73 -7.62
N ARG A 133 19.19 -9.22 -8.03
CA ARG A 133 19.02 -10.52 -8.70
C ARG A 133 18.03 -10.39 -9.85
N ARG A 134 18.29 -11.10 -10.95
CA ARG A 134 17.32 -11.23 -12.05
C ARG A 134 16.11 -12.04 -11.57
N ALA A 135 14.92 -11.58 -11.91
CA ALA A 135 13.67 -12.27 -11.63
C ALA A 135 12.97 -12.71 -12.92
N LYS A 136 12.14 -13.75 -12.82
CA LYS A 136 11.23 -14.19 -13.87
C LYS A 136 9.83 -14.30 -13.31
N VAL A 137 8.82 -13.94 -14.10
CA VAL A 137 7.42 -14.24 -13.78
C VAL A 137 7.24 -15.75 -13.84
N MET A 138 6.81 -16.37 -12.74
CA MET A 138 6.39 -17.78 -12.69
C MET A 138 4.94 -17.94 -13.10
N GLU A 139 4.09 -17.12 -12.51
CA GLU A 139 2.63 -17.15 -12.71
C GLU A 139 2.10 -15.73 -12.53
N ALA A 140 1.05 -15.40 -13.28
CA ALA A 140 0.33 -14.14 -13.17
C ALA A 140 -1.17 -14.43 -13.31
N ASP A 141 -1.96 -13.85 -12.41
CA ASP A 141 -3.42 -13.84 -12.48
C ASP A 141 -3.89 -12.40 -12.74
N ARG A 142 -4.34 -12.15 -13.97
CA ARG A 142 -4.82 -10.85 -14.40
C ARG A 142 -6.13 -10.44 -13.74
N ASN A 143 -6.93 -11.39 -13.24
CA ASN A 143 -8.20 -11.08 -12.59
C ASN A 143 -8.00 -10.43 -11.23
N THR A 144 -6.97 -10.87 -10.50
CA THR A 144 -6.58 -10.31 -9.19
C THR A 144 -5.42 -9.33 -9.29
N ASP A 145 -4.84 -9.18 -10.49
CA ASP A 145 -3.67 -8.36 -10.78
C ASP A 145 -2.45 -8.74 -9.91
N LEU A 146 -2.28 -10.04 -9.67
CA LEU A 146 -1.18 -10.60 -8.86
C LEU A 146 -0.24 -11.43 -9.71
N ALA A 147 1.06 -11.32 -9.43
CA ALA A 147 2.09 -12.15 -10.05
C ALA A 147 3.08 -12.68 -9.02
N LEU A 148 3.51 -13.93 -9.23
CA LEU A 148 4.60 -14.56 -8.51
C LEU A 148 5.86 -14.48 -9.37
N LEU A 149 6.91 -13.89 -8.81
CA LEU A 149 8.25 -13.86 -9.39
C LEU A 149 9.13 -14.91 -8.72
N ARG A 150 10.04 -15.50 -9.50
CA ARG A 150 11.15 -16.32 -8.99
C ARG A 150 12.47 -15.60 -9.15
N VAL A 151 13.25 -15.60 -8.09
CA VAL A 151 14.69 -15.28 -8.09
C VAL A 151 15.50 -16.52 -7.71
N ARG A 152 16.77 -16.55 -8.10
CA ARG A 152 17.73 -17.53 -7.58
C ARG A 152 18.35 -16.99 -6.29
N ALA A 153 17.73 -17.33 -5.17
CA ALA A 153 18.17 -16.99 -3.83
C ALA A 153 17.61 -18.02 -2.83
N SER A 154 18.29 -18.16 -1.70
CA SER A 154 17.86 -19.00 -0.58
C SER A 154 18.05 -18.22 0.72
N ASN A 155 17.50 -18.72 1.82
CA ASN A 155 17.56 -18.08 3.14
C ASN A 155 16.99 -16.65 3.17
N LEU A 156 16.02 -16.35 2.31
CA LEU A 156 15.29 -15.09 2.40
C LEU A 156 14.41 -15.09 3.64
N VAL A 157 14.04 -13.90 4.12
CA VAL A 157 13.09 -13.72 5.23
C VAL A 157 11.71 -13.39 4.64
N PRO A 158 10.75 -14.33 4.67
CA PRO A 158 9.41 -14.08 4.18
C PRO A 158 8.64 -13.15 5.13
N VAL A 159 7.65 -12.44 4.59
CA VAL A 159 6.73 -11.66 5.40
C VAL A 159 6.00 -12.56 6.39
N LYS A 160 5.83 -12.08 7.63
CA LYS A 160 5.00 -12.75 8.63
C LYS A 160 3.55 -12.33 8.42
N TRP A 161 2.73 -13.25 7.95
CA TRP A 161 1.29 -13.03 7.83
C TRP A 161 0.62 -13.09 9.20
N ASP A 162 -0.27 -12.14 9.48
CA ASP A 162 -1.21 -12.29 10.58
C ASP A 162 -2.39 -13.17 10.13
N ALA A 163 -2.60 -14.27 10.85
CA ALA A 163 -3.64 -15.25 10.54
C ALA A 163 -5.00 -14.89 11.15
N SER A 164 -5.05 -13.90 12.06
CA SER A 164 -6.29 -13.45 12.72
C SER A 164 -7.31 -12.92 11.70
N GLY A 165 -6.84 -12.22 10.67
CA GLY A 165 -7.68 -11.60 9.64
C GLY A 165 -8.56 -10.46 10.17
N GLU A 166 -8.39 -10.06 11.42
CA GLU A 166 -9.16 -9.00 12.07
C GLU A 166 -8.33 -7.73 12.09
N LEU A 167 -8.72 -6.77 11.24
CA LEU A 167 -8.23 -5.40 11.29
C LEU A 167 -9.38 -4.50 11.72
N SER A 168 -9.22 -3.78 12.83
CA SER A 168 -10.20 -2.81 13.28
C SER A 168 -10.24 -1.61 12.33
N LEU A 169 -11.44 -1.06 12.10
CA LEU A 169 -11.57 0.22 11.39
C LEU A 169 -10.75 1.29 12.11
N GLY A 170 -10.06 2.12 11.33
CA GLY A 170 -9.13 3.14 11.86
C GLY A 170 -7.71 2.65 12.13
N SER A 171 -7.39 1.38 11.87
CA SER A 171 -6.02 0.87 11.97
C SER A 171 -5.08 1.60 11.00
N ILE A 172 -3.89 1.95 11.49
CA ILE A 172 -2.85 2.61 10.69
C ILE A 172 -2.06 1.56 9.92
N LEU A 173 -1.84 1.83 8.63
CA LEU A 173 -0.95 1.05 7.78
C LEU A 173 0.29 1.87 7.46
N ALA A 174 1.44 1.22 7.50
CA ALA A 174 2.73 1.81 7.12
C ALA A 174 3.44 0.88 6.12
N THR A 175 4.06 1.50 5.11
CA THR A 175 4.85 0.81 4.09
C THR A 175 6.32 1.21 4.24
N PRO A 176 7.27 0.26 4.18
CA PRO A 176 8.70 0.56 4.20
C PRO A 176 9.21 1.36 2.99
#